data_AF-A0A1I7WLS7-F1
#
_entry.id   AF-A0A1I7WLS7-F1
#
_cell.length_a   1.000
_cell.length_b   1.000
_cell.length_c   1.000
_cell.angle_alpha   90.00
_cell.angle_beta   90.00
_cell.angle_gamma   90.00
#
_symmetry.space_group_name_H-M   'P 1'
#
loop_
_entity.id
_entity.type
_entity.pdbx_description
1 polymer ?
#
loop_
_entity_poly.entity_id
_entity_poly.type
_entity_poly.pdbx_seq_one_letter_code
_entity_poly.pdbx_strand_id
1 'polypeptide(L)'
;MHGALADSARCFLDPVPSIANLTRLFFNELGKKGSVIYNLMPDFISRLSRNSREMPLPKFKIIFQHLVKLLKDKHADALVEKICHRFELAKSTHGTAKNRDLALYFSFCVSLFPLNDRSFYKVRDALPVYSSFLEDQRIYNDFLSSLQPLIRTTKNIDVKVVYILHNNVLLYDIFNIICNKKEWKRRITRLLIKKSSLLRCF
;
A
#
# COMPACT_ATOMS: atom_id res chain seq x y z
N MET A 1 -15.26 18.08 -12.36
CA MET A 1 -14.50 17.36 -13.41
C MET A 1 -13.91 16.04 -12.90
N HIS A 2 -13.08 16.04 -11.85
CA HIS A 2 -12.46 14.81 -11.29
C HIS A 2 -13.45 13.70 -10.96
N GLY A 3 -14.58 14.06 -10.35
CA GLY A 3 -15.61 13.10 -10.01
C GLY A 3 -16.20 12.34 -11.20
N ALA A 4 -16.48 13.02 -12.30
CA ALA A 4 -17.01 12.38 -13.50
C ALA A 4 -16.05 11.31 -14.05
N LEU A 5 -14.74 11.56 -13.96
CA LEU A 5 -13.72 10.59 -14.40
C LEU A 5 -13.69 9.34 -13.50
N ALA A 6 -13.85 9.51 -12.18
CA ALA A 6 -13.97 8.38 -11.27
C ALA A 6 -15.22 7.55 -11.57
N ASP A 7 -16.30 8.23 -11.95
CA ASP A 7 -17.55 7.57 -12.31
C ASP A 7 -17.42 6.80 -13.62
N SER A 8 -16.77 7.37 -14.63
CA SER A 8 -16.41 6.68 -15.87
C SER A 8 -15.48 5.47 -15.66
N ALA A 9 -14.62 5.48 -14.64
CA ALA A 9 -13.76 4.33 -14.33
C ALA A 9 -14.57 3.08 -13.90
N ARG A 10 -15.84 3.22 -13.48
CA ARG A 10 -16.70 2.05 -13.21
C ARG A 10 -17.03 1.27 -14.49
N CYS A 11 -17.00 1.94 -15.64
CA CYS A 11 -17.34 1.37 -16.94
C CYS A 11 -16.23 0.46 -17.51
N PHE A 12 -15.07 0.32 -16.85
CA PHE A 12 -14.04 -0.66 -17.25
C PHE A 12 -14.55 -2.11 -17.28
N LEU A 13 -15.58 -2.40 -16.48
CA LEU A 13 -16.24 -3.69 -16.34
C LEU A 13 -17.72 -3.62 -16.75
N ASP A 14 -18.05 -2.70 -17.65
CA ASP A 14 -19.42 -2.56 -18.17
C ASP A 14 -19.87 -3.87 -18.86
N PRO A 15 -21.12 -4.32 -18.65
CA PRO A 15 -21.65 -5.50 -19.32
C PRO A 15 -21.72 -5.34 -20.85
N VAL A 16 -21.81 -4.12 -21.37
CA VAL A 16 -21.78 -3.83 -22.80
C VAL A 16 -20.32 -3.74 -23.27
N PRO A 17 -19.83 -4.68 -24.10
CA PRO A 17 -18.41 -4.74 -24.44
C PRO A 17 -17.87 -3.48 -25.13
N SER A 18 -18.70 -2.79 -25.92
CA SER A 18 -18.31 -1.54 -26.57
C SER A 18 -18.05 -0.41 -25.56
N ILE A 19 -18.86 -0.31 -24.50
CA ILE A 19 -18.67 0.68 -23.43
C ILE A 19 -17.38 0.38 -22.66
N ALA A 20 -17.14 -0.88 -22.32
CA ALA A 20 -15.90 -1.29 -21.65
C ALA A 20 -14.66 -0.99 -22.50
N ASN A 21 -14.72 -1.27 -23.81
CA ASN A 21 -13.63 -1.00 -24.74
C ASN A 21 -13.38 0.51 -24.91
N LEU A 22 -14.44 1.31 -25.09
CA LEU A 22 -14.32 2.77 -25.18
C LEU A 22 -13.74 3.36 -23.90
N THR A 23 -14.13 2.85 -22.73
CA THR A 23 -13.57 3.27 -21.44
C THR A 23 -12.08 2.98 -21.37
N ARG A 24 -11.64 1.77 -21.76
CA ARG A 24 -10.22 1.40 -21.80
C ARG A 24 -9.43 2.30 -22.74
N LEU A 25 -9.95 2.57 -23.94
CA LEU A 25 -9.33 3.46 -24.91
C LEU A 25 -9.21 4.89 -24.38
N PHE A 26 -10.28 5.42 -23.78
CA PHE A 26 -10.28 6.75 -23.17
C PHE A 26 -9.19 6.89 -22.10
N PHE A 27 -9.11 5.93 -21.17
CA PHE A 27 -8.09 5.96 -20.11
C PHE A 27 -6.68 5.74 -20.66
N ASN A 28 -6.50 4.91 -21.69
CA ASN A 28 -5.21 4.76 -22.37
C ASN A 28 -4.74 6.10 -22.98
N GLU A 29 -5.61 6.82 -23.67
CA GLU A 29 -5.28 8.16 -24.20
C GLU A 29 -5.02 9.17 -23.08
N LEU A 30 -5.77 9.08 -21.97
CA LEU A 30 -5.56 9.93 -20.81
C LEU A 30 -4.21 9.66 -20.12
N GLY A 31 -3.77 8.40 -20.06
CA GLY A 31 -2.46 7.98 -19.53
C GLY A 31 -1.27 8.51 -20.34
N LYS A 32 -1.47 8.81 -21.63
CA LYS A 32 -0.43 9.47 -22.44
C LYS A 32 -0.20 10.92 -22.01
N LYS A 33 -1.22 11.58 -21.42
CA LYS A 33 -1.19 12.99 -21.01
C LYS A 33 -0.51 13.16 -19.63
N GLY A 34 0.81 13.11 -19.61
CA GLY A 34 1.63 13.51 -18.45
C GLY A 34 1.25 12.80 -17.14
N SER A 35 1.08 13.57 -16.07
CA SER A 35 0.74 13.07 -14.72
C SER A 35 -0.76 13.10 -14.41
N VAL A 36 -1.63 13.20 -15.43
CA VAL A 36 -3.08 13.35 -15.22
C VAL A 36 -3.63 12.17 -14.40
N ILE A 37 -3.43 10.91 -14.83
CA ILE A 37 -3.92 9.74 -14.09
C ILE A 37 -3.42 9.73 -12.64
N TYR A 38 -2.14 10.04 -12.44
CA TYR A 38 -1.54 10.11 -11.10
C TYR A 38 -2.28 11.12 -10.19
N ASN A 39 -2.58 12.31 -10.71
CA ASN A 39 -3.30 13.34 -9.96
C ASN A 39 -4.76 12.95 -9.67
N LEU A 40 -5.34 12.05 -10.46
CA LEU A 40 -6.68 11.50 -10.25
C LEU A 40 -6.70 10.37 -9.22
N MET A 41 -5.58 9.67 -8.99
CA MET A 41 -5.53 8.48 -8.14
C MET A 41 -6.14 8.69 -6.75
N PRO A 42 -5.86 9.78 -6.00
CA PRO A 42 -6.48 9.97 -4.69
C PRO A 42 -8.02 10.04 -4.76
N ASP A 43 -8.58 10.69 -5.79
CA ASP A 43 -10.03 10.79 -5.97
C ASP A 43 -10.63 9.45 -6.41
N PHE A 44 -9.95 8.73 -7.31
CA PHE A 44 -10.35 7.37 -7.71
C PHE A 44 -10.39 6.44 -6.50
N ILE A 45 -9.36 6.48 -5.65
CA ILE A 45 -9.31 5.67 -4.42
C ILE A 45 -10.48 6.05 -3.52
N SER A 46 -10.66 7.35 -3.23
CA SER A 46 -11.77 7.84 -2.39
C SER A 46 -13.15 7.37 -2.87
N ARG A 47 -13.43 7.51 -4.16
CA ARG A 47 -14.77 7.32 -4.72
C ARG A 47 -15.08 5.86 -4.96
N LEU A 48 -14.15 5.12 -5.53
CA LEU A 48 -14.36 3.72 -5.89
C LEU A 48 -14.30 2.80 -4.66
N SER A 49 -13.63 3.18 -3.58
CA SER A 49 -13.64 2.40 -2.33
C SER A 49 -14.78 2.77 -1.38
N ARG A 50 -15.54 3.84 -1.64
CA ARG A 50 -16.53 4.37 -0.68
C ARG A 50 -17.70 3.43 -0.38
N ASN A 51 -18.17 2.69 -1.38
CA ASN A 51 -19.35 1.85 -1.26
C ASN A 51 -19.07 0.45 -1.83
N SER A 52 -18.95 -0.52 -0.93
CA SER A 52 -18.67 -1.92 -1.27
C SER A 52 -19.79 -2.59 -2.08
N ARG A 53 -21.04 -2.11 -1.99
CA ARG A 53 -22.17 -2.64 -2.76
C ARG A 53 -22.08 -2.26 -4.24
N GLU A 54 -21.74 -1.00 -4.51
CA GLU A 54 -21.56 -0.48 -5.87
C GLU A 54 -20.24 -0.95 -6.49
N MET A 55 -19.20 -1.07 -5.66
CA MET A 55 -17.86 -1.44 -6.08
C MET A 55 -17.26 -2.49 -5.15
N PRO A 56 -17.62 -3.78 -5.32
CA PRO A 56 -17.02 -4.88 -4.56
C PRO A 56 -15.51 -4.96 -4.80
N LEU A 57 -14.77 -5.42 -3.78
CA LEU A 57 -13.32 -5.47 -3.81
C LEU A 57 -12.75 -6.18 -5.06
N PRO A 58 -13.28 -7.32 -5.54
CA PRO A 58 -12.77 -7.95 -6.76
C PRO A 58 -12.86 -7.05 -8.01
N LYS A 59 -13.96 -6.31 -8.17
CA LYS A 59 -14.12 -5.35 -9.28
C LYS A 59 -13.14 -4.18 -9.15
N PHE A 60 -13.02 -3.64 -7.94
CA PHE A 60 -12.06 -2.58 -7.63
C PHE A 60 -10.64 -2.99 -8.00
N LYS A 61 -10.23 -4.22 -7.62
CA LYS A 61 -8.89 -4.75 -7.91
C LYS A 61 -8.57 -4.75 -9.40
N ILE A 62 -9.51 -5.22 -10.22
CA ILE A 62 -9.33 -5.26 -11.68
C ILE A 62 -9.20 -3.84 -12.27
N ILE A 63 -10.06 -2.92 -11.85
CA ILE A 63 -10.04 -1.53 -12.35
C ILE A 63 -8.71 -0.85 -11.98
N PHE A 64 -8.29 -0.97 -10.72
CA PHE A 64 -7.06 -0.34 -10.25
C PHE A 64 -5.80 -0.93 -10.87
N GLN A 65 -5.78 -2.23 -11.17
CA GLN A 65 -4.70 -2.84 -11.93
C GLN A 65 -4.59 -2.25 -13.35
N HIS A 66 -5.70 -1.91 -14.00
CA HIS A 66 -5.65 -1.19 -15.28
C HIS A 66 -5.13 0.22 -15.10
N LEU A 67 -5.66 0.97 -14.13
CA LEU A 67 -5.27 2.36 -13.89
C LEU A 67 -3.78 2.51 -13.54
N VAL A 68 -3.24 1.61 -12.71
CA VAL A 68 -1.82 1.67 -12.32
C VAL A 68 -0.88 1.39 -13.50
N LYS A 69 -1.25 0.51 -14.44
CA LYS A 69 -0.47 0.29 -15.68
C LYS A 69 -0.33 1.53 -16.56
N LEU A 70 -1.21 2.53 -16.38
CA LEU A 70 -1.19 3.79 -17.11
C LEU A 70 -0.31 4.85 -16.44
N LEU A 71 0.16 4.59 -15.22
CA LEU A 71 1.07 5.49 -14.51
C LEU A 71 2.47 5.34 -15.10
N LYS A 72 3.09 6.47 -15.47
CA LYS A 72 4.54 6.52 -15.72
C LYS A 72 5.20 6.67 -14.34
N ASP A 73 6.06 5.73 -13.95
CA ASP A 73 6.62 5.48 -12.58
C ASP A 73 7.16 6.67 -11.74
N LYS A 74 7.10 7.90 -12.22
CA LYS A 74 7.79 9.07 -11.65
C LYS A 74 7.34 9.50 -10.25
N HIS A 75 6.25 8.95 -9.68
CA HIS A 75 5.69 9.45 -8.42
C HIS A 75 5.11 8.39 -7.46
N ALA A 76 5.47 7.12 -7.58
CA ALA A 76 4.92 6.05 -6.74
C ALA A 76 5.03 6.35 -5.22
N ASP A 77 6.16 6.90 -4.77
CA ASP A 77 6.42 7.12 -3.34
C ASP A 77 5.44 8.08 -2.66
N ALA A 78 5.06 9.18 -3.33
CA ALA A 78 4.15 10.17 -2.77
C ALA A 78 2.69 9.68 -2.80
N LEU A 79 2.35 8.82 -3.75
CA LEU A 79 1.03 8.18 -3.76
C LEU A 79 0.91 7.14 -2.65
N VAL A 80 1.94 6.31 -2.44
CA VAL A 80 1.97 5.32 -1.34
C VAL A 80 1.75 6.00 0.01
N GLU A 81 2.47 7.09 0.31
CA GLU A 81 2.29 7.87 1.54
C GLU A 81 0.85 8.39 1.69
N LYS A 82 0.29 8.97 0.62
CA LYS A 82 -1.11 9.44 0.61
C LYS A 82 -2.11 8.30 0.84
N ILE A 83 -1.84 7.09 0.35
CA ILE A 83 -2.67 5.92 0.60
C ILE A 83 -2.56 5.50 2.06
N CYS A 84 -1.35 5.41 2.62
CA CYS A 84 -1.15 5.04 4.02
C CYS A 84 -1.90 5.97 4.98
N HIS A 85 -1.86 7.29 4.75
CA HIS A 85 -2.61 8.24 5.58
C HIS A 85 -4.14 8.09 5.47
N ARG A 86 -4.66 7.49 4.40
CA ARG A 86 -6.10 7.26 4.25
C ARG A 86 -6.65 6.16 5.15
N PHE A 87 -5.80 5.30 5.71
CA PHE A 87 -6.23 4.30 6.69
C PHE A 87 -6.89 4.92 7.93
N GLU A 88 -6.65 6.20 8.21
CA GLU A 88 -7.37 6.92 9.27
C GLU A 88 -8.89 6.95 9.01
N LEU A 89 -9.31 7.05 7.74
CA LEU A 89 -10.73 6.95 7.37
C LEU A 89 -11.31 5.58 7.71
N ALA A 90 -10.51 4.51 7.58
CA ALA A 90 -10.91 3.15 7.90
C ALA A 90 -11.03 2.89 9.41
N LYS A 91 -10.50 3.78 10.28
CA LYS A 91 -10.73 3.73 11.74
C LYS A 91 -12.06 4.35 12.15
N SER A 92 -12.58 5.28 11.35
CA SER A 92 -13.78 6.03 11.70
C SER A 92 -15.06 5.25 11.35
N THR A 93 -16.07 5.33 12.23
CA THR A 93 -17.41 4.77 11.95
C THR A 93 -18.04 5.39 10.70
N HIS A 94 -17.82 6.69 10.47
CA HIS A 94 -18.31 7.36 9.27
C HIS A 94 -17.62 6.79 8.01
N GLY A 95 -16.30 6.66 8.00
CA GLY A 95 -15.57 6.18 6.83
C GLY A 95 -15.94 4.75 6.44
N THR A 96 -16.25 3.91 7.43
CA THR A 96 -16.63 2.51 7.23
C THR A 96 -18.13 2.26 7.04
N ALA A 97 -18.98 3.29 7.14
CA ALA A 97 -20.44 3.15 7.10
C ALA A 97 -20.99 2.43 5.85
N LYS A 98 -20.36 2.64 4.68
CA LYS A 98 -20.75 2.02 3.39
C LYS A 98 -19.74 0.99 2.88
N ASN A 99 -18.61 0.85 3.57
CA ASN A 99 -17.60 -0.14 3.26
C ASN A 99 -16.83 -0.50 4.54
N ARG A 100 -17.20 -1.60 5.19
CA ARG A 100 -16.51 -2.09 6.38
C ARG A 100 -15.10 -2.59 6.07
N ASP A 101 -14.87 -2.99 4.84
CA ASP A 101 -13.61 -3.53 4.33
C ASP A 101 -12.67 -2.45 3.78
N LEU A 102 -12.90 -1.16 4.09
CA LEU A 102 -12.19 -0.03 3.49
C LEU A 102 -10.65 -0.15 3.57
N ALA A 103 -10.13 -0.70 4.68
CA ALA A 103 -8.72 -0.95 4.86
C ALA A 103 -8.14 -1.93 3.82
N LEU A 104 -8.90 -2.95 3.39
CA LEU A 104 -8.48 -3.90 2.34
C LEU A 104 -8.36 -3.25 0.96
N TYR A 105 -9.16 -2.21 0.70
CA TYR A 105 -9.06 -1.46 -0.55
C TYR A 105 -7.77 -0.63 -0.56
N PHE A 106 -7.44 0.01 0.55
CA PHE A 106 -6.22 0.80 0.68
C PHE A 106 -4.96 -0.07 0.70
N SER A 107 -4.98 -1.21 1.41
CA SER A 107 -3.84 -2.15 1.43
C SER A 107 -3.53 -2.68 0.04
N PHE A 108 -4.56 -3.05 -0.70
CA PHE A 108 -4.42 -3.47 -2.09
C PHE A 108 -3.82 -2.35 -2.95
N CYS A 109 -4.26 -1.10 -2.79
CA CYS A 109 -3.63 0.01 -3.53
C CYS A 109 -2.15 0.15 -3.18
N VAL A 110 -1.73 -0.06 -1.92
CA VAL A 110 -0.30 -0.08 -1.54
C VAL A 110 0.43 -1.23 -2.21
N SER A 111 -0.17 -2.43 -2.29
CA SER A 111 0.47 -3.61 -2.88
C SER A 111 0.75 -3.48 -4.38
N LEU A 112 0.10 -2.55 -5.07
CA LEU A 112 0.34 -2.27 -6.50
C LEU A 112 1.65 -1.51 -6.75
N PHE A 113 2.31 -0.98 -5.71
CA PHE A 113 3.53 -0.20 -5.83
C PHE A 113 4.67 -0.89 -5.07
N PRO A 114 5.66 -1.47 -5.77
CA PRO A 114 6.89 -1.94 -5.13
C PRO A 114 7.57 -0.80 -4.38
N LEU A 115 7.91 -1.02 -3.12
CA LEU A 115 8.60 -0.01 -2.32
C LEU A 115 10.05 0.12 -2.77
N ASN A 116 10.59 1.33 -2.64
CA ASN A 116 12.02 1.62 -2.66
C ASN A 116 12.44 2.15 -1.28
N ASP A 117 13.73 2.44 -1.08
CA ASP A 117 14.21 2.94 0.23
C ASP A 117 13.48 4.22 0.68
N ARG A 118 13.09 5.11 -0.25
CA ARG A 118 12.37 6.34 0.07
C ARG A 118 10.92 6.08 0.48
N SER A 119 10.19 5.27 -0.29
CA SER A 119 8.81 4.91 0.06
C SER A 119 8.73 4.04 1.30
N PHE A 120 9.73 3.22 1.59
CA PHE A 120 9.81 2.48 2.85
C PHE A 120 9.74 3.40 4.06
N TYR A 121 10.53 4.49 4.08
CA TYR A 121 10.49 5.43 5.21
C TYR A 121 9.16 6.17 5.31
N LYS A 122 8.50 6.48 4.20
CA LYS A 122 7.16 7.07 4.20
C LYS A 122 6.11 6.13 4.81
N VAL A 123 6.14 4.85 4.43
CA VAL A 123 5.24 3.86 5.01
C VAL A 123 5.55 3.66 6.50
N ARG A 124 6.83 3.59 6.87
CA ARG A 124 7.28 3.54 8.27
C ARG A 124 6.71 4.71 9.08
N ASP A 125 6.79 5.92 8.55
CA ASP A 125 6.34 7.13 9.26
C ASP A 125 4.81 7.19 9.36
N ALA A 126 4.09 6.52 8.45
CA ALA A 126 2.64 6.35 8.51
C ALA A 126 2.17 5.17 9.39
N LEU A 127 3.08 4.36 9.96
CA LEU A 127 2.74 3.20 10.80
C LEU A 127 1.74 3.51 11.94
N PRO A 128 1.82 4.64 12.67
CA PRO A 128 0.85 4.93 13.74
C PRO A 128 -0.61 4.94 13.26
N VAL A 129 -0.82 5.23 11.97
CA VAL A 129 -2.16 5.28 11.36
C VAL A 129 -2.60 3.89 10.89
N TYR A 130 -1.72 3.11 10.27
CA TYR A 130 -2.14 1.86 9.61
C TYR A 130 -1.76 0.56 10.35
N SER A 131 -0.96 0.61 11.42
CA SER A 131 -0.45 -0.57 12.13
C SER A 131 -1.53 -1.49 12.69
N SER A 132 -2.61 -0.92 13.23
CA SER A 132 -3.74 -1.68 13.79
C SER A 132 -4.44 -2.58 12.78
N PHE A 133 -4.27 -2.32 11.48
CA PHE A 133 -4.88 -3.13 10.41
C PHE A 133 -4.01 -4.32 9.98
N LEU A 134 -2.75 -4.39 10.45
CA LEU A 134 -1.82 -5.47 10.09
C LEU A 134 -2.09 -6.80 10.80
N GLU A 135 -3.03 -6.83 11.75
CA GLU A 135 -3.56 -8.08 12.31
C GLU A 135 -4.37 -8.88 11.27
N ASP A 136 -4.96 -8.21 10.27
CA ASP A 136 -5.62 -8.88 9.15
C ASP A 136 -4.56 -9.43 8.19
N GLN A 137 -4.51 -10.76 8.07
CA GLN A 137 -3.55 -11.47 7.22
C GLN A 137 -3.56 -11.00 5.76
N ARG A 138 -4.70 -10.55 5.23
CA ARG A 138 -4.82 -10.09 3.85
C ARG A 138 -4.10 -8.75 3.67
N ILE A 139 -4.33 -7.82 4.59
CA ILE A 139 -3.67 -6.50 4.63
C ILE A 139 -2.17 -6.67 4.82
N TYR A 140 -1.78 -7.57 5.71
CA TYR A 140 -0.40 -7.94 5.94
C TYR A 140 0.28 -8.49 4.69
N ASN A 141 -0.37 -9.42 3.98
CA ASN A 141 0.17 -10.01 2.74
C ASN A 141 0.30 -8.96 1.62
N ASP A 142 -0.66 -8.04 1.51
CA ASP A 142 -0.60 -6.90 0.58
C ASP A 142 0.64 -6.03 0.86
N PHE A 143 0.92 -5.73 2.14
CA PHE A 143 2.11 -4.98 2.53
C PHE A 143 3.41 -5.75 2.26
N LEU A 144 3.45 -7.06 2.55
CA LEU A 144 4.63 -7.86 2.22
C LEU A 144 4.89 -7.90 0.73
N SER A 145 3.84 -7.95 -0.09
CA SER A 145 3.96 -7.96 -1.55
C SER A 145 4.63 -6.69 -2.08
N SER A 146 4.35 -5.52 -1.49
CA SER A 146 5.04 -4.27 -1.86
C SER A 146 6.47 -4.19 -1.30
N LEU A 147 6.75 -4.80 -0.15
CA LEU A 147 8.06 -4.74 0.51
C LEU A 147 9.08 -5.77 -0.04
N GLN A 148 8.64 -6.96 -0.44
CA GLN A 148 9.54 -8.06 -0.88
C GLN A 148 10.53 -7.66 -1.99
N PRO A 149 10.14 -6.92 -3.04
CA PRO A 149 11.09 -6.47 -4.06
C PRO A 149 12.22 -5.61 -3.49
N LEU A 150 11.93 -4.75 -2.51
CA LEU A 150 12.91 -3.89 -1.86
C LEU A 150 13.95 -4.71 -1.10
N ILE A 151 13.51 -5.71 -0.33
CA ILE A 151 14.40 -6.52 0.52
C ILE A 151 15.48 -7.23 -0.32
N ARG A 152 15.11 -7.67 -1.52
CA ARG A 152 16.02 -8.37 -2.45
C ARG A 152 17.07 -7.43 -3.06
N THR A 153 16.77 -6.15 -3.16
CA THR A 153 17.56 -5.18 -3.94
C THR A 153 18.29 -4.15 -3.08
N THR A 154 17.76 -3.82 -1.91
CA THR A 154 18.31 -2.77 -1.05
C THR A 154 19.68 -3.14 -0.51
N LYS A 155 20.55 -2.14 -0.39
CA LYS A 155 21.80 -2.22 0.38
C LYS A 155 21.64 -1.61 1.78
N ASN A 156 20.49 -0.99 2.05
CA ASN A 156 20.20 -0.33 3.31
C ASN A 156 20.02 -1.37 4.43
N ILE A 157 20.93 -1.34 5.40
CA ILE A 157 20.94 -2.31 6.49
C ILE A 157 19.73 -2.14 7.41
N ASP A 158 19.20 -0.92 7.54
CA ASP A 158 18.03 -0.64 8.38
C ASP A 158 16.79 -1.37 7.84
N VAL A 159 16.60 -1.34 6.52
CA VAL A 159 15.49 -2.03 5.84
C VAL A 159 15.62 -3.54 6.03
N LYS A 160 16.83 -4.10 5.86
CA LYS A 160 17.09 -5.54 6.05
C LYS A 160 16.88 -5.99 7.48
N VAL A 161 17.34 -5.20 8.46
CA VAL A 161 17.18 -5.50 9.89
C VAL A 161 15.71 -5.50 10.27
N VAL A 162 14.92 -4.53 9.81
CA VAL A 162 13.47 -4.50 10.04
C VAL A 162 12.78 -5.76 9.51
N TYR A 163 13.12 -6.20 8.30
CA TYR A 163 12.56 -7.44 7.73
C TYR A 163 13.00 -8.72 8.46
N ILE A 164 14.26 -8.79 8.91
CA ILE A 164 14.78 -9.96 9.62
C ILE A 164 14.14 -10.11 11.01
N LEU A 165 13.93 -8.99 11.71
CA LEU A 165 13.19 -8.98 12.97
C LEU A 165 11.75 -9.46 12.75
N HIS A 166 11.14 -9.14 11.61
CA HIS A 166 9.78 -9.56 11.24
C HIS A 166 9.59 -11.05 11.01
N ASN A 167 10.60 -11.73 10.47
CA ASN A 167 10.54 -13.18 10.26
C ASN A 167 10.83 -14.00 11.54
N ASN A 168 11.25 -13.37 12.63
CA ASN A 168 11.64 -14.06 13.87
C ASN A 168 10.94 -13.52 15.13
N VAL A 169 10.15 -12.45 15.01
CA VAL A 169 9.51 -11.76 16.15
C VAL A 169 8.13 -11.28 15.73
N LEU A 170 7.15 -11.39 16.63
CA LEU A 170 5.82 -10.79 16.47
C LEU A 170 5.97 -9.29 16.18
N LEU A 171 5.21 -8.80 15.20
CA LEU A 171 5.23 -7.41 14.71
C LEU A 171 5.24 -6.36 15.83
N TYR A 172 4.56 -6.63 16.95
CA TYR A 172 4.52 -5.82 18.18
C TYR A 172 5.91 -5.39 18.69
N ASP A 173 6.91 -6.27 18.67
CA ASP A 173 8.26 -5.94 19.15
C ASP A 173 9.04 -5.09 18.14
N ILE A 174 8.76 -5.23 16.86
CA ILE A 174 9.35 -4.42 15.79
C ILE A 174 8.79 -3.00 15.86
N PHE A 175 7.51 -2.87 16.20
CA PHE A 175 6.86 -1.59 16.44
C PHE A 175 7.54 -0.82 17.58
N ASN A 176 7.79 -1.45 18.73
CA ASN A 176 8.51 -0.82 19.84
C ASN A 176 9.97 -0.47 19.49
N ILE A 177 10.62 -1.29 18.66
CA ILE A 177 12.00 -1.12 18.22
C ILE A 177 12.13 0.03 17.19
N ILE A 178 11.21 0.16 16.23
CA ILE A 178 11.25 1.23 15.19
C ILE A 178 10.85 2.60 15.76
N CYS A 179 9.88 2.65 16.67
CA CYS A 179 9.39 3.92 17.24
C CYS A 179 10.37 4.57 18.22
N ASN A 180 11.31 3.83 18.83
CA ASN A 180 12.27 4.37 19.80
C ASN A 180 13.71 4.42 19.25
N LYS A 181 14.06 5.54 18.58
CA LYS A 181 15.38 5.77 17.92
C LYS A 181 16.61 5.47 18.79
N LYS A 182 16.56 5.70 20.12
CA LYS A 182 17.70 5.47 21.05
C LYS A 182 17.80 4.02 21.52
N GLU A 183 16.68 3.33 21.63
CA GLU A 183 16.61 1.96 22.14
C GLU A 183 16.89 0.93 21.04
N TRP A 184 16.49 1.24 19.81
CA TRP A 184 16.73 0.48 18.58
C TRP A 184 18.19 0.02 18.44
N LYS A 185 19.15 0.96 18.48
CA LYS A 185 20.60 0.65 18.37
C LYS A 185 21.03 -0.33 19.47
N ARG A 186 20.67 -0.07 20.74
CA ARG A 186 21.09 -0.89 21.88
C ARG A 186 20.50 -2.30 21.84
N ARG A 187 19.23 -2.44 21.46
CA ARG A 187 18.51 -3.72 21.45
C ARG A 187 18.95 -4.61 20.29
N ILE A 188 19.22 -4.03 19.11
CA ILE A 188 19.83 -4.72 17.96
C ILE A 188 21.25 -5.18 18.28
N THR A 189 22.08 -4.34 18.92
CA THR A 189 23.43 -4.74 19.35
C THR A 189 23.37 -5.96 20.28
N ARG A 190 22.44 -6.01 21.24
CA ARG A 190 22.27 -7.17 22.13
C ARG A 190 21.77 -8.43 21.40
N LEU A 191 20.84 -8.29 20.47
CA LEU A 191 20.30 -9.43 19.70
C LEU A 191 21.33 -10.01 18.73
N LEU A 192 22.14 -9.17 18.09
CA LEU A 192 23.25 -9.59 17.23
C LEU A 192 24.38 -10.27 18.02
N ILE A 193 24.70 -9.78 19.22
CA ILE A 193 25.68 -10.42 20.13
C ILE A 193 25.20 -11.83 20.53
N LYS A 194 23.93 -11.96 20.96
CA LYS A 194 23.31 -13.26 21.31
C LYS A 194 23.30 -14.26 20.16
N LYS A 195 23.13 -13.79 18.91
CA LYS A 195 23.14 -14.66 17.73
C LYS A 195 24.57 -15.05 17.33
N SER A 196 25.56 -14.18 17.53
CA SER A 196 26.97 -14.51 17.33
C SER A 196 27.52 -15.52 18.34
N SER A 197 26.97 -15.55 19.55
CA SER A 197 27.31 -16.58 20.55
C SER A 197 26.65 -17.92 20.26
N LEU A 198 25.46 -17.94 19.65
CA LEU A 198 24.79 -19.18 19.22
C LEU A 198 25.44 -19.80 17.98
N LEU A 199 26.00 -18.98 17.08
CA LEU A 199 26.74 -19.44 15.89
C LEU A 199 28.19 -19.86 16.17
N ARG A 200 28.70 -19.68 17.40
CA ARG A 200 30.00 -20.22 17.84
C ARG A 200 29.86 -21.56 18.60
N CYS A 201 28.64 -22.05 18.76
CA CYS A 201 28.36 -23.34 19.41
C CYS A 201 27.91 -24.42 18.41
N PHE A 202 28.15 -24.22 17.12
CA PHE A 202 28.03 -25.22 16.06
C PHE A 202 29.25 -25.15 15.15
#